data_AF-A0A8S3X6C0-F1
#
_entry.id   AF-A0A8S3X6C0-F1
#
_cell.length_a   1.000
_cell.length_b   1.000
_cell.length_c   1.000
_cell.angle_alpha   90.00
_cell.angle_beta   90.00
_cell.angle_gamma   90.00
#
_symmetry.space_group_name_H-M   'P 1'
#
loop_
_entity.id
_entity.type
_entity.pdbx_description
1 polymer ?
#
loop_
_entity_poly.entity_id
_entity_poly.type
_entity_poly.pdbx_seq_one_letter_code
_entity_poly.pdbx_strand_id
1 'polypeptide(L)'
;MEASVHLPSYNASQRTVERIRQRREVSCPNPGSVADINIPVALQVTSRNLNFLLWDSGQNDPHRIFMFGTKENLEVLEEHRHWHVDGTFKVAPQLFLQVFTIHALVDNRSIPLIYVLLQDKREETYVRVFQKLMELKPTLNPISCLSDFEKAIQNAVCQVFHGVQVMGCLFHLGQCLWRKIQELHLVEEYRNDENVRMHLKMLLALSFVQEGDVITAFEELTESCPR
;
A
#
# COMPACT_ATOMS: atom_id res chain seq x y z
N MET A 1 -11.63 8.48 16.09
CA MET A 1 -12.94 8.21 15.49
C MET A 1 -13.69 9.49 15.07
N GLU A 2 -13.05 10.66 15.08
CA GLU A 2 -13.72 11.95 14.81
C GLU A 2 -13.53 12.51 13.39
N ALA A 3 -12.51 12.06 12.64
CA ALA A 3 -12.23 12.60 11.32
C ALA A 3 -13.22 12.15 10.22
N SER A 4 -13.87 10.98 10.36
CA SER A 4 -14.75 10.45 9.32
C SER A 4 -16.08 11.20 9.18
N VAL A 5 -16.49 11.95 10.21
CA VAL A 5 -17.75 12.72 10.19
C VAL A 5 -17.62 14.00 9.36
N HIS A 6 -16.39 14.51 9.20
CA HIS A 6 -16.10 15.73 8.42
C HIS A 6 -15.69 15.46 6.98
N LEU A 7 -15.44 14.20 6.62
CA LEU A 7 -15.08 13.83 5.26
C LEU A 7 -16.34 13.62 4.41
N PRO A 8 -16.38 14.16 3.18
CA PRO A 8 -17.46 13.87 2.26
C PRO A 8 -17.56 12.36 2.02
N SER A 9 -18.79 11.86 1.91
CA SER A 9 -19.03 10.47 1.53
C SER A 9 -18.26 10.11 0.24
N TYR A 10 -17.91 8.84 0.06
CA TYR A 10 -17.22 8.36 -1.13
C TYR A 10 -17.87 8.87 -2.43
N ASN A 11 -19.20 8.75 -2.52
CA ASN A 11 -19.98 9.23 -3.67
C ASN A 11 -19.89 10.76 -3.86
N ALA A 12 -19.88 11.53 -2.77
CA ALA A 12 -19.73 12.99 -2.84
C ALA A 12 -18.32 13.38 -3.32
N SER A 13 -17.29 12.69 -2.83
CA SER A 13 -15.90 12.86 -3.29
C SER A 13 -15.76 12.51 -4.77
N GLN A 14 -16.32 11.39 -5.21
CA GLN A 14 -16.30 10.96 -6.61
C GLN A 14 -16.99 11.99 -7.51
N ARG A 15 -18.20 12.44 -7.16
CA ARG A 15 -18.93 13.48 -7.93
C ARG A 15 -18.16 14.79 -8.00
N THR A 16 -17.46 15.16 -6.93
CA THR A 16 -16.63 16.36 -6.91
C THR A 16 -15.48 16.24 -7.90
N VAL A 17 -14.80 15.09 -7.94
CA VAL A 17 -13.75 14.79 -8.90
C VAL A 17 -14.29 14.82 -10.34
N GLU A 18 -15.43 14.18 -10.60
CA GLU A 18 -16.09 14.18 -11.92
C GLU A 18 -16.42 15.59 -12.39
N ARG A 19 -16.98 16.43 -11.51
CA ARG A 19 -17.29 17.82 -11.83
C ARG A 19 -16.04 18.65 -12.14
N ILE A 20 -14.94 18.43 -11.42
CA ILE A 20 -13.66 19.11 -11.71
C ILE A 20 -13.12 18.66 -13.07
N ARG A 21 -13.21 17.36 -13.40
CA ARG A 21 -12.79 16.81 -14.70
C ARG A 21 -13.56 17.44 -15.85
N GLN A 22 -14.89 17.53 -15.74
CA GLN A 22 -15.75 18.14 -16.76
C GLN A 22 -15.45 19.63 -16.99
N ARG A 23 -15.10 20.37 -15.92
CA ARG A 23 -14.78 21.81 -16.01
C ARG A 23 -13.45 22.13 -16.67
N ARG A 24 -12.50 21.18 -16.73
CA ARG A 24 -11.15 21.44 -17.24
C ARG A 24 -11.06 21.39 -18.77
N GLU A 25 -12.12 21.02 -19.50
CA GLU A 25 -12.16 20.89 -20.97
C GLU A 25 -11.01 20.07 -21.59
N VAL A 26 -10.33 19.24 -20.79
CA VAL A 26 -9.28 18.33 -21.28
C VAL A 26 -9.95 17.06 -21.77
N SER A 27 -10.06 16.92 -23.09
CA SER A 27 -10.49 15.67 -23.72
C SER A 27 -9.42 14.61 -23.53
N CYS A 28 -9.69 13.63 -22.68
CA CYS A 28 -8.89 12.41 -22.54
C CYS A 28 -9.76 11.23 -22.98
N PRO A 29 -9.68 10.79 -24.25
CA PRO A 29 -10.37 9.57 -24.66
C PRO A 29 -9.88 8.39 -23.81
N ASN A 30 -10.76 7.42 -23.56
CA ASN A 30 -10.34 6.21 -22.86
C ASN A 30 -9.31 5.47 -23.73
N PRO A 31 -8.08 5.27 -23.24
CA PRO A 31 -7.04 4.59 -23.98
C PRO A 31 -7.39 3.11 -24.19
N GLY A 32 -7.07 2.57 -25.36
CA GLY A 32 -7.28 1.15 -25.69
C GLY A 32 -6.21 0.24 -25.11
N SER A 33 -4.98 0.75 -24.97
CA SER A 33 -3.85 0.07 -24.35
C SER A 33 -3.01 1.05 -23.51
N VAL A 34 -2.12 0.51 -22.68
CA VAL A 34 -1.22 1.34 -21.85
C VAL A 34 -0.21 2.11 -22.71
N ALA A 35 0.15 1.61 -23.89
CA ALA A 35 1.00 2.32 -24.86
C ALA A 35 0.34 3.60 -25.39
N ASP A 36 -0.99 3.60 -25.55
CA ASP A 36 -1.76 4.73 -26.08
C ASP A 36 -1.94 5.88 -25.08
N ILE A 37 -1.57 5.66 -23.81
CA ILE A 37 -1.73 6.65 -22.76
C ILE A 37 -0.79 7.83 -23.02
N ASN A 38 -1.40 8.99 -23.26
CA ASN A 38 -0.72 10.27 -23.33
C ASN A 38 -1.31 11.17 -22.25
N ILE A 39 -0.56 11.39 -21.17
CA ILE A 39 -0.98 12.25 -20.06
C ILE A 39 -0.83 13.72 -20.51
N PRO A 40 -1.89 14.51 -20.60
CA PRO A 40 -1.79 15.93 -20.96
C PRO A 40 -0.93 16.69 -19.96
N VAL A 41 -0.16 17.68 -20.42
CA VAL A 41 0.75 18.49 -19.59
C VAL A 41 0.02 19.11 -18.38
N ALA A 42 -1.24 19.55 -18.57
CA ALA A 42 -2.07 20.10 -17.50
C ALA A 42 -2.39 19.11 -16.35
N LEU A 43 -2.23 17.81 -16.58
CA LEU A 43 -2.40 16.75 -15.58
C LEU A 43 -1.07 16.21 -15.04
N GLN A 44 0.06 16.62 -15.62
CA GLN A 44 1.40 16.27 -15.14
C GLN A 44 1.89 17.19 -14.02
N VAL A 45 1.14 18.24 -13.69
CA VAL A 45 1.50 19.23 -12.67
C VAL A 45 0.44 19.37 -11.58
N THR A 46 0.86 19.82 -10.40
CA THR A 46 -0.04 20.17 -9.29
C THR A 46 -0.76 21.49 -9.56
N SER A 47 -1.73 21.87 -8.71
CA SER A 47 -2.37 23.19 -8.76
C SER A 47 -1.41 24.36 -8.51
N ARG A 48 -0.20 24.09 -8.00
CA ARG A 48 0.88 25.06 -7.81
C ARG A 48 1.93 25.01 -8.93
N ASN A 49 1.63 24.32 -10.05
CA ASN A 49 2.53 24.12 -11.18
C ASN A 49 3.84 23.37 -10.86
N LEU A 50 3.87 22.59 -9.77
CA LEU A 50 4.98 21.68 -9.49
C LEU A 50 4.84 20.41 -10.31
N ASN A 51 5.97 19.85 -10.78
CA ASN A 51 5.97 18.56 -11.46
C ASN A 51 5.37 17.48 -10.56
N PHE A 52 4.41 16.74 -11.09
CA PHE A 52 3.69 15.67 -10.39
C PHE A 52 3.87 14.30 -11.04
N LEU A 53 4.14 14.24 -12.35
CA LEU A 53 4.55 13.00 -13.02
C LEU A 53 6.07 12.84 -12.87
N LEU A 54 6.51 12.03 -11.93
CA LEU A 54 7.93 11.80 -11.67
C LEU A 54 8.56 10.84 -12.68
N TRP A 55 7.79 9.85 -13.14
CA TRP A 55 8.29 8.88 -14.10
C TRP A 55 7.16 8.34 -14.97
N ASP A 56 7.47 8.23 -16.26
CA ASP A 56 6.78 7.43 -17.24
C ASP A 56 7.86 6.56 -17.91
N SER A 57 7.72 5.24 -17.82
CA SER A 57 8.73 4.32 -18.38
C SER A 57 8.70 4.24 -19.91
N GLY A 58 7.74 4.88 -20.56
CA GLY A 58 7.67 5.08 -21.99
C GLY A 58 6.73 4.12 -22.71
N GLN A 59 6.27 4.55 -23.90
CA GLN A 59 5.25 3.84 -24.69
C GLN A 59 5.71 2.47 -25.19
N ASN A 60 7.01 2.25 -25.33
CA ASN A 60 7.60 0.99 -25.79
C ASN A 60 7.76 -0.05 -24.67
N ASP A 61 7.45 0.31 -23.43
CA ASP A 61 7.48 -0.60 -22.29
C ASP A 61 6.18 -1.42 -22.23
N PRO A 62 6.21 -2.76 -22.43
CA PRO A 62 5.01 -3.57 -22.33
C PRO A 62 4.39 -3.55 -20.93
N HIS A 63 5.20 -3.28 -19.90
CA HIS A 63 4.78 -3.11 -18.51
C HIS A 63 4.93 -1.65 -18.08
N ARG A 64 4.53 -0.70 -18.94
CA ARG A 64 4.68 0.74 -18.71
C ARG A 64 4.18 1.15 -17.33
N ILE A 65 5.01 1.91 -16.61
CA ILE A 65 4.83 2.36 -15.25
C ILE A 65 4.70 3.87 -15.24
N PHE A 66 3.71 4.37 -14.51
CA PHE A 66 3.56 5.79 -14.21
C PHE A 66 3.73 6.00 -12.71
N MET A 67 4.68 6.84 -12.33
CA MET A 67 4.95 7.24 -10.94
C MET A 67 4.59 8.71 -10.76
N PHE A 68 3.74 8.96 -9.78
CA PHE A 68 3.27 10.29 -9.42
C PHE A 68 3.71 10.65 -8.01
N GLY A 69 4.05 11.92 -7.84
CA GLY A 69 4.58 12.50 -6.62
C GLY A 69 5.27 13.82 -6.94
N THR A 70 5.77 14.50 -5.92
CA THR A 70 6.53 15.75 -6.08
C THR A 70 7.94 15.58 -5.54
N LYS A 71 8.84 16.52 -5.85
CA LYS A 71 10.17 16.53 -5.25
C LYS A 71 10.08 16.64 -3.72
N GLU A 72 9.15 17.44 -3.23
CA GLU A 72 8.86 17.59 -1.80
C GLU A 72 8.38 16.27 -1.19
N ASN A 73 7.61 15.45 -1.93
CA ASN A 73 7.24 14.12 -1.43
C ASN A 73 8.45 13.19 -1.28
N LEU A 74 9.45 13.28 -2.18
CA LEU A 74 10.70 12.54 -2.05
C LEU A 74 11.55 13.04 -0.87
N GLU A 75 11.53 14.34 -0.59
CA GLU A 75 12.19 14.94 0.58
C GLU A 75 11.56 14.43 1.88
N VAL A 76 10.23 14.35 1.96
CA VAL A 76 9.54 13.78 3.13
C VAL A 76 9.86 12.29 3.30
N LEU A 77 9.93 11.51 2.20
CA LEU A 77 10.34 10.10 2.25
C LEU A 77 11.78 9.91 2.74
N GLU A 78 12.69 10.83 2.39
CA GLU A 78 14.07 10.82 2.86
C GLU A 78 14.16 11.12 4.35
N GLU A 79 13.45 12.14 4.80
CA GLU A 79 13.42 12.56 6.21
C GLU A 79 12.80 11.48 7.11
N HIS A 80 11.69 10.88 6.66
CA HIS A 80 10.92 9.91 7.43
C HIS A 80 11.19 8.48 6.94
N ARG A 81 12.17 7.85 7.58
CA ARG A 81 12.76 6.57 7.15
C ARG A 81 11.95 5.32 7.51
N HIS A 82 10.76 5.47 8.07
CA HIS A 82 9.82 4.38 8.33
C HIS A 82 8.72 4.43 7.27
N TRP A 83 8.76 3.50 6.33
CA TRP A 83 7.85 3.51 5.18
C TRP A 83 6.76 2.47 5.34
N HIS A 84 5.60 2.76 4.76
CA HIS A 84 4.55 1.77 4.53
C HIS A 84 4.27 1.68 3.03
N VAL A 85 4.02 0.47 2.54
CA VAL A 85 3.68 0.22 1.14
C VAL A 85 2.43 -0.64 1.03
N ASP A 86 1.59 -0.33 0.05
CA ASP A 86 0.34 -1.05 -0.17
C ASP A 86 -0.12 -0.99 -1.63
N GLY A 87 -0.72 -2.09 -2.10
CA GLY A 87 -1.34 -2.20 -3.41
C GLY A 87 -2.87 -2.11 -3.31
N THR A 88 -3.47 -1.08 -3.90
CA THR A 88 -4.94 -0.91 -3.93
C THR A 88 -5.53 -1.26 -5.30
N PHE A 89 -6.42 -2.25 -5.34
CA PHE A 89 -7.00 -2.80 -6.59
C PHE A 89 -8.29 -2.10 -7.03
N LYS A 90 -9.21 -1.82 -6.09
CA LYS A 90 -10.56 -1.34 -6.42
C LYS A 90 -10.59 0.03 -7.12
N VAL A 91 -9.54 0.82 -6.95
CA VAL A 91 -9.43 2.17 -7.49
C VAL A 91 -8.52 2.23 -8.72
N ALA A 92 -7.93 1.09 -9.12
CA ALA A 92 -7.07 1.02 -10.28
C ALA A 92 -7.87 1.32 -11.56
N PRO A 93 -7.36 2.17 -12.46
CA PRO A 93 -7.96 2.36 -13.77
C PRO A 93 -7.94 1.03 -14.55
N GLN A 94 -8.90 0.83 -15.46
CA GLN A 94 -9.14 -0.45 -16.15
C GLN A 94 -7.91 -1.11 -16.79
N LEU A 95 -6.93 -0.32 -17.23
CA LEU A 95 -5.70 -0.82 -17.86
C LEU A 95 -4.60 -1.22 -16.86
N PHE A 96 -4.82 -1.03 -15.57
CA PHE A 96 -3.87 -1.35 -14.51
C PHE A 96 -4.50 -2.32 -13.53
N LEU A 97 -3.67 -3.20 -12.98
CA LEU A 97 -4.12 -4.13 -11.95
C LEU A 97 -4.26 -3.41 -10.60
N GLN A 98 -3.38 -2.45 -10.32
CA GLN A 98 -3.32 -1.80 -9.02
C GLN A 98 -2.76 -0.38 -9.08
N VAL A 99 -3.12 0.39 -8.04
CA VAL A 99 -2.37 1.57 -7.61
C VAL A 99 -1.50 1.16 -6.43
N PHE A 100 -0.20 1.11 -6.65
CA PHE A 100 0.78 0.89 -5.59
C PHE A 100 1.15 2.22 -4.95
N THR A 101 1.19 2.27 -3.63
CA THR A 101 1.44 3.52 -2.88
C THR A 101 2.60 3.35 -1.91
N ILE A 102 3.43 4.38 -1.82
CA ILE A 102 4.54 4.47 -0.86
C ILE A 102 4.25 5.63 0.09
N HIS A 103 4.26 5.31 1.37
CA HIS A 103 3.92 6.22 2.46
C HIS A 103 5.12 6.39 3.37
N ALA A 104 5.19 7.53 4.04
CA ALA A 104 6.04 7.69 5.21
C ALA A 104 5.22 7.76 6.49
N LEU A 105 5.78 7.27 7.58
CA LEU A 105 5.26 7.48 8.93
C LEU A 105 5.73 8.85 9.44
N VAL A 106 4.81 9.83 9.46
CA VAL A 106 5.03 11.20 9.95
C VAL A 106 4.16 11.40 11.17
N ASP A 107 4.74 11.71 12.34
CA ASP A 107 4.01 11.92 13.60
C ASP A 107 2.97 10.81 13.89
N ASN A 108 3.39 9.54 13.76
CA ASN A 108 2.56 8.34 13.90
C ASN A 108 1.38 8.24 12.91
N ARG A 109 1.44 8.94 11.78
CA ARG A 109 0.45 8.88 10.71
C ARG A 109 1.09 8.40 9.42
N SER A 110 0.45 7.45 8.76
CA SER A 110 0.84 7.00 7.44
C SER A 110 0.38 8.03 6.41
N ILE A 111 1.32 8.74 5.79
CA ILE A 111 1.04 9.76 4.78
C ILE A 111 1.43 9.22 3.41
N PRO A 112 0.49 9.08 2.46
CA PRO A 112 0.81 8.63 1.09
C PRO A 112 1.55 9.73 0.33
N LEU A 113 2.70 9.39 -0.23
CA LEU A 113 3.62 10.35 -0.85
C LEU A 113 3.85 10.07 -2.32
N ILE A 114 3.95 8.79 -2.69
CA ILE A 114 4.18 8.34 -4.08
C ILE A 114 3.08 7.37 -4.48
N TYR A 115 2.58 7.54 -5.70
CA TYR A 115 1.53 6.70 -6.29
C TYR A 115 2.04 6.13 -7.60
N VAL A 116 1.84 4.83 -7.81
CA VAL A 116 2.38 4.13 -8.97
C VAL A 116 1.30 3.27 -9.60
N LEU A 117 1.07 3.44 -10.90
CA LEU A 117 0.16 2.60 -11.67
C LEU A 117 0.91 1.38 -12.20
N LEU A 118 0.48 0.18 -11.79
CA LEU A 118 1.12 -1.08 -12.14
C LEU A 118 0.15 -2.04 -12.83
N GLN A 119 0.63 -2.71 -13.88
CA GLN A 119 -0.14 -3.70 -14.64
C GLN A 119 -0.09 -5.12 -14.03
N ASP A 120 0.83 -5.36 -13.09
CA ASP A 120 1.01 -6.66 -12.44
C ASP A 120 1.51 -6.51 -10.98
N LYS A 121 1.79 -7.64 -10.34
CA LYS A 121 2.29 -7.79 -8.96
C LYS A 121 3.63 -8.52 -8.89
N ARG A 122 4.39 -8.51 -9.99
CA ARG A 122 5.65 -9.26 -10.05
C ARG A 122 6.71 -8.55 -9.22
N GLU A 123 7.56 -9.33 -8.59
CA GLU A 123 8.73 -8.84 -7.87
C GLU A 123 9.59 -7.92 -8.73
N GLU A 124 9.87 -8.33 -9.98
CA GLU A 124 10.60 -7.54 -10.98
C GLU A 124 10.00 -6.14 -11.17
N THR A 125 8.67 -6.03 -11.20
CA THR A 125 7.96 -4.76 -11.36
C THR A 125 8.17 -3.87 -10.14
N TYR A 126 8.07 -4.41 -8.93
CA TYR A 126 8.34 -3.64 -7.70
C TYR A 126 9.81 -3.22 -7.59
N VAL A 127 10.75 -4.09 -7.99
CA VAL A 127 12.18 -3.75 -8.06
C VAL A 127 12.40 -2.54 -8.97
N ARG A 128 11.78 -2.52 -10.16
CA ARG A 128 11.86 -1.37 -11.08
C ARG A 128 11.32 -0.09 -10.45
N VAL A 129 10.23 -0.16 -9.69
CA VAL A 129 9.66 0.98 -8.96
C VAL A 129 10.64 1.53 -7.94
N PHE A 130 11.19 0.68 -7.08
CA PHE A 130 12.11 1.11 -6.03
C PHE A 130 13.46 1.58 -6.60
N GLN A 131 13.97 0.94 -7.66
CA GLN A 131 15.15 1.41 -8.38
C GLN A 131 14.94 2.79 -8.98
N LYS A 132 13.80 3.04 -9.63
CA LYS A 132 13.50 4.38 -10.13
C LYS A 132 13.42 5.40 -9.00
N LEU A 133 12.83 5.04 -7.86
CA LEU A 133 12.77 5.91 -6.70
C LEU A 133 14.18 6.31 -6.22
N MET A 134 15.11 5.35 -6.19
CA MET A 134 16.54 5.59 -5.90
C MET A 134 17.23 6.44 -6.98
N GLU A 135 16.92 6.26 -8.26
CA GLU A 135 17.45 7.13 -9.31
C GLU A 135 16.98 8.59 -9.15
N LEU A 136 15.70 8.79 -8.77
CA LEU A 136 15.13 10.11 -8.56
C LEU A 136 15.67 10.79 -7.28
N LYS A 137 15.99 10.00 -6.25
CA LYS A 137 16.53 10.48 -4.98
C LYS A 137 17.51 9.43 -4.40
N PRO A 138 18.80 9.49 -4.78
CA PRO A 138 19.80 8.47 -4.41
C PRO A 138 20.11 8.35 -2.91
N THR A 139 19.70 9.34 -2.13
CA THR A 139 19.93 9.43 -0.69
C THR A 139 18.82 8.77 0.14
N LEU A 140 17.76 8.25 -0.49
CA LEU A 140 16.73 7.49 0.21
C LEU A 140 17.34 6.25 0.87
N ASN A 141 17.03 6.06 2.14
CA ASN A 141 17.57 4.96 2.93
C ASN A 141 16.59 4.55 4.03
N PRO A 142 15.48 3.85 3.71
CA PRO A 142 14.49 3.45 4.71
C PRO A 142 15.12 2.54 5.76
N ILE A 143 14.81 2.79 7.04
CA ILE A 143 15.16 1.90 8.16
C ILE A 143 14.21 0.72 8.19
N SER A 144 12.93 0.97 7.94
CA SER A 144 11.92 -0.09 7.96
C SER A 144 10.86 0.12 6.89
N CYS A 145 10.30 -0.98 6.41
CA CYS A 145 9.20 -0.97 5.46
C CYS A 145 8.10 -1.92 5.94
N LEU A 146 6.94 -1.37 6.30
CA LEU A 146 5.74 -2.15 6.58
C LEU A 146 5.04 -2.45 5.26
N SER A 147 4.84 -3.73 4.97
CA SER A 147 4.05 -4.18 3.81
C SER A 147 2.95 -5.11 4.28
N ASP A 148 2.00 -5.39 3.40
CA ASP A 148 1.26 -6.64 3.51
C ASP A 148 2.19 -7.87 3.38
N PHE A 149 1.60 -9.07 3.38
CA PHE A 149 2.34 -10.33 3.28
C PHE A 149 2.63 -10.76 1.83
N GLU A 150 2.60 -9.83 0.86
CA GLU A 150 2.96 -10.11 -0.54
C GLU A 150 4.50 -10.20 -0.67
N LYS A 151 5.02 -11.44 -0.77
CA LYS A 151 6.47 -11.71 -0.86
C LYS A 151 7.19 -10.90 -1.92
N ALA A 152 6.55 -10.67 -3.07
CA ALA A 152 7.11 -9.90 -4.17
C ALA A 152 7.50 -8.48 -3.76
N ILE A 153 6.70 -7.83 -2.90
CA ILE A 153 7.01 -6.48 -2.38
C ILE A 153 8.18 -6.58 -1.40
N GLN A 154 8.12 -7.53 -0.46
CA GLN A 154 9.14 -7.71 0.58
C GLN A 154 10.52 -8.00 -0.02
N ASN A 155 10.58 -8.91 -1.00
CA ASN A 155 11.81 -9.24 -1.71
C ASN A 155 12.36 -8.04 -2.48
N ALA A 156 11.51 -7.31 -3.20
CA ALA A 156 11.93 -6.14 -3.96
C ALA A 156 12.50 -5.03 -3.06
N VAL A 157 11.89 -4.80 -1.89
CA VAL A 157 12.40 -3.85 -0.89
C VAL A 157 13.79 -4.27 -0.40
N CYS A 158 13.95 -5.53 0.01
CA CYS A 158 15.23 -6.07 0.48
C CYS A 158 16.31 -6.05 -0.61
N GLN A 159 15.93 -6.24 -1.87
CA GLN A 159 16.85 -6.22 -3.01
C GLN A 159 17.38 -4.81 -3.30
N VAL A 160 16.53 -3.78 -3.16
CA VAL A 160 16.91 -2.41 -3.53
C VAL A 160 17.50 -1.62 -2.37
N PHE A 161 17.02 -1.83 -1.14
CA PHE A 161 17.46 -1.10 0.04
C PHE A 161 18.19 -2.03 1.03
N HIS A 162 19.51 -1.87 1.13
CA HIS A 162 20.30 -2.67 2.06
C HIS A 162 20.06 -2.27 3.52
N GLY A 163 19.88 -3.26 4.39
CA GLY A 163 19.70 -3.05 5.84
C GLY A 163 18.29 -2.59 6.25
N VAL A 164 17.34 -2.53 5.32
CA VAL A 164 15.94 -2.26 5.63
C VAL A 164 15.32 -3.43 6.39
N GLN A 165 14.57 -3.12 7.45
CA GLN A 165 13.76 -4.10 8.16
C GLN A 165 12.37 -4.17 7.52
N VAL A 166 12.06 -5.28 6.86
CA VAL A 166 10.70 -5.53 6.35
C VAL A 166 9.81 -6.08 7.46
N MET A 167 8.65 -5.46 7.65
CA MET A 167 7.68 -5.81 8.69
C MET A 167 6.35 -6.18 8.06
N GLY A 168 5.68 -7.18 8.62
CA GLY A 168 4.32 -7.56 8.23
C GLY A 168 3.27 -6.68 8.90
N CYS A 169 2.25 -6.29 8.14
CA CYS A 169 1.16 -5.48 8.65
C CYS A 169 0.21 -6.29 9.56
N LEU A 170 0.16 -5.94 10.84
CA LEU A 170 -0.74 -6.57 11.83
C LEU A 170 -2.23 -6.48 11.43
N PHE A 171 -2.64 -5.36 10.82
CA PHE A 171 -4.01 -5.21 10.33
C PHE A 171 -4.35 -6.29 9.29
N HIS A 172 -3.46 -6.52 8.33
CA HIS A 172 -3.64 -7.57 7.32
C HIS A 172 -3.62 -8.97 7.94
N LEU A 173 -2.74 -9.22 8.93
CA LEU A 173 -2.73 -10.48 9.67
C LEU A 173 -4.05 -10.72 10.42
N GLY A 174 -4.58 -9.70 11.07
CA GLY A 174 -5.90 -9.74 11.72
C GLY A 174 -7.04 -10.00 10.74
N GLN A 175 -6.99 -9.42 9.53
CA GLN A 175 -7.95 -9.73 8.46
C GLN A 175 -7.86 -11.19 8.00
N CYS A 176 -6.65 -11.76 7.89
CA CYS A 176 -6.45 -13.18 7.59
C CYS A 176 -7.07 -14.07 8.67
N LEU A 177 -6.80 -13.77 9.94
CA LEU A 177 -7.39 -14.49 11.08
C LEU A 177 -8.92 -14.41 11.05
N TRP A 178 -9.48 -13.22 10.81
CA TRP A 178 -10.93 -13.04 10.73
C TRP A 178 -11.57 -13.84 9.59
N ARG A 179 -10.97 -13.85 8.40
CA ARG A 179 -11.43 -14.71 7.30
C ARG A 179 -11.39 -16.18 7.69
N LYS A 180 -10.35 -16.61 8.42
CA LYS A 180 -10.25 -18.01 8.86
C LYS A 180 -11.33 -18.38 9.88
N ILE A 181 -11.65 -17.48 10.81
CA ILE A 181 -12.78 -17.64 11.75
C ILE A 181 -14.09 -17.82 10.98
N GLN A 182 -14.32 -17.02 9.93
CA GLN A 182 -15.51 -17.15 9.08
C GLN A 182 -15.56 -18.49 8.32
N GLU A 183 -14.45 -18.90 7.71
CA GLU A 183 -14.32 -20.18 6.99
C GLU A 183 -14.59 -21.39 7.88
N LEU A 184 -14.18 -21.32 9.15
CA LEU A 184 -14.37 -22.38 10.14
C LEU A 184 -15.72 -22.31 10.84
N HIS A 185 -16.60 -21.38 10.44
CA HIS A 185 -17.92 -21.14 11.04
C HIS A 185 -17.89 -20.76 12.53
N LEU A 186 -16.78 -20.23 13.03
CA LEU A 186 -16.58 -19.85 14.45
C LEU A 186 -17.08 -18.43 14.79
N VAL A 187 -17.91 -17.83 13.93
CA VAL A 187 -18.30 -16.42 14.05
C VAL A 187 -19.17 -16.17 15.29
N GLU A 188 -20.09 -17.09 15.58
CA GLU A 188 -20.99 -16.95 16.73
C GLU A 188 -20.26 -17.20 18.04
N GLU A 189 -19.39 -18.20 18.10
CA GLU A 189 -18.52 -18.47 19.24
C GLU A 189 -17.59 -17.30 19.51
N TYR A 190 -16.93 -16.75 18.48
CA TYR A 190 -16.08 -15.57 18.62
C TYR A 190 -16.82 -14.35 19.20
N ARG A 191 -18.08 -14.17 18.82
CA ARG A 191 -18.90 -13.05 19.28
C ARG A 191 -19.40 -13.25 20.71
N ASN A 192 -19.85 -14.46 21.03
CA ASN A 192 -20.62 -14.74 22.24
C ASN A 192 -19.79 -15.38 23.37
N ASP A 193 -18.65 -16.00 23.06
CA ASP A 193 -17.74 -16.60 24.04
C ASP A 193 -16.47 -15.77 24.18
N GLU A 194 -16.24 -15.22 25.38
CA GLU A 194 -15.08 -14.39 25.68
C GLU A 194 -13.77 -15.18 25.69
N ASN A 195 -13.78 -16.44 26.15
CA ASN A 195 -12.60 -17.30 26.19
C ASN A 195 -12.16 -17.64 24.78
N VAL A 196 -13.09 -18.06 23.91
CA VAL A 196 -12.80 -18.34 22.49
C VAL A 196 -12.27 -17.08 21.79
N ARG A 197 -12.90 -15.93 22.02
CA ARG A 197 -12.46 -14.65 21.45
C ARG A 197 -11.06 -14.27 21.91
N MET A 198 -10.75 -14.46 23.19
CA MET A 198 -9.43 -14.17 23.76
C MET A 198 -8.37 -15.09 23.16
N HIS A 199 -8.62 -16.41 23.13
CA HIS A 199 -7.70 -17.39 22.53
C HIS A 199 -7.39 -17.08 21.06
N LEU A 200 -8.41 -16.76 20.28
CA LEU A 200 -8.22 -16.39 18.87
C LEU A 200 -7.43 -15.07 18.73
N LYS A 201 -7.60 -14.11 19.65
CA LYS A 201 -6.76 -12.90 19.68
C LYS A 201 -5.31 -13.19 20.11
N MET A 202 -5.09 -14.17 20.99
CA MET A 202 -3.74 -14.58 21.38
C MET A 202 -2.96 -15.19 20.20
N LEU A 203 -3.62 -15.86 19.25
CA LEU A 203 -2.98 -16.28 18.00
C LEU A 203 -2.38 -15.09 17.23
N LEU A 204 -3.06 -13.94 17.21
CA LEU A 204 -2.54 -12.71 16.62
C LEU A 204 -1.38 -12.15 17.46
N ALA A 205 -1.47 -12.27 18.80
CA ALA A 205 -0.45 -11.76 19.71
C ALA A 205 0.90 -12.49 19.62
N LEU A 206 0.93 -13.71 19.05
CA LEU A 206 2.17 -14.43 18.77
C LEU A 206 3.14 -13.63 17.88
N SER A 207 2.66 -12.68 17.09
CA SER A 207 3.53 -11.79 16.30
C SER A 207 4.40 -10.84 17.14
N PHE A 208 4.14 -10.74 18.45
CA PHE A 208 4.91 -9.92 19.39
C PHE A 208 5.82 -10.75 20.29
N VAL A 209 5.77 -12.07 20.20
CA VAL A 209 6.68 -12.97 20.91
C VAL A 209 8.04 -12.92 20.22
N GLN A 210 9.12 -13.06 21.00
CA GLN A 210 10.47 -13.16 20.43
C GLN A 210 10.56 -14.38 19.52
N GLU A 211 11.25 -14.26 18.38
CA GLU A 211 11.29 -15.30 17.34
C GLU A 211 11.63 -16.69 17.88
N GLY A 212 12.59 -16.79 18.81
CA GLY A 212 13.00 -18.05 19.42
C GLY A 212 11.95 -18.72 20.32
N ASP A 213 10.99 -17.96 20.84
CA ASP A 213 9.97 -18.42 21.78
C ASP A 213 8.61 -18.65 21.10
N VAL A 214 8.46 -18.29 19.82
CA VAL A 214 7.17 -18.37 19.10
C VAL A 214 6.59 -19.80 19.11
N ILE A 215 7.44 -20.81 18.92
CA ILE A 215 7.01 -22.22 18.90
C ILE A 215 6.46 -22.61 20.27
N THR A 216 7.22 -22.34 21.34
CA THR A 216 6.80 -22.64 22.72
C THR A 216 5.52 -21.90 23.09
N ALA A 217 5.41 -20.61 22.79
CA ALA A 217 4.20 -19.83 23.05
C ALA A 217 2.98 -20.36 22.26
N PHE A 218 3.19 -20.85 21.03
CA PHE A 218 2.13 -21.46 20.23
C PHE A 218 1.68 -22.82 20.81
N GLU A 219 2.62 -23.64 21.29
CA GLU A 219 2.32 -24.91 21.95
C GLU A 219 1.52 -24.68 23.24
N GLU A 220 1.95 -23.76 24.11
CA GLU A 220 1.22 -23.38 25.33
C GLU A 220 -0.20 -22.86 25.02
N LEU A 221 -0.35 -22.08 23.95
CA LEU A 221 -1.65 -21.59 23.51
C LEU A 221 -2.57 -22.72 23.03
N THR A 222 -1.99 -23.73 22.37
CA THR A 222 -2.73 -24.91 21.88
C THR A 222 -3.19 -25.79 23.05
N GLU A 223 -2.33 -26.00 24.06
CA GLU A 223 -2.66 -26.78 25.25
C GLU A 223 -3.76 -26.13 26.10
N SER A 224 -3.79 -24.80 26.14
CA SER A 224 -4.78 -24.01 26.88
C SER A 224 -6.09 -23.76 26.10
N CYS A 225 -6.24 -24.30 24.89
CA CYS A 225 -7.39 -24.06 24.03
C CYS A 225 -8.72 -24.43 24.71
N PRO A 226 -9.73 -23.52 24.72
CA PRO A 226 -11.06 -23.82 25.23
C PRO A 226 -11.66 -25.02 24.50
N ARG A 227 -12.17 -26.00 25.25
CA ARG A 227 -12.83 -27.20 24.73
C ARG A 227 -14.30 -26.96 24.44
#